data_AF-A0A2A4ISP7-F1
#
_entry.id   AF-A0A2A4ISP7-F1
#
_cell.length_a   1.000
_cell.length_b   1.000
_cell.length_c   1.000
_cell.angle_alpha   90.00
_cell.angle_beta   90.00
_cell.angle_gamma   90.00
#
_symmetry.space_group_name_H-M   'P 1'
#
loop_
_entity.id
_entity.type
_entity.pdbx_description
1 polymer ?
#
loop_
_entity_poly.entity_id
_entity_poly.type
_entity_poly.pdbx_seq_one_letter_code
_entity_poly.pdbx_strand_id
1 'polypeptide(L)'
;MLFLSFVLTLSAFSYSKEFNELYNLYYMINTNKEGDLNAVIEKIKNGNYGNIEKQTYENLILLMDIYMNPKSKREAYKLLNDNINKNTPLLSEKDADYMSSVADVMSGAINYSSFNDVIKLSAKAGEIYDNALKVNANHFPSLLGKAILTAYSPEFVGGGIDKALPIFKKAESNAKEKWEKHIVYLWTSQAYFKNNDKANYDKYMKMSKDIFPEGAFIKNVIDMNNKGKGMFN
;
A
#
# COMPACT_ATOMS: atom_id res chain seq x y z
N MET A 1 17.92 -43.17 14.31
CA MET A 1 16.78 -42.39 14.83
C MET A 1 16.68 -41.11 14.02
N LEU A 2 15.68 -41.02 13.13
CA LEU A 2 15.34 -39.77 12.44
C LEU A 2 14.54 -38.91 13.42
N PHE A 3 15.11 -37.79 13.88
CA PHE A 3 14.32 -36.74 14.48
C PHE A 3 13.60 -36.00 13.35
N LEU A 4 12.33 -36.34 13.16
CA LEU A 4 11.39 -35.58 12.36
C LEU A 4 11.13 -34.26 13.12
N SER A 5 12.00 -33.26 12.91
CA SER A 5 11.75 -31.90 13.38
C SER A 5 10.59 -31.35 12.58
N PHE A 6 9.38 -31.54 13.11
CA PHE A 6 8.17 -30.85 12.72
C PHE A 6 8.37 -29.36 13.06
N VAL A 7 9.10 -28.64 12.22
CA VAL A 7 9.07 -27.18 12.24
C VAL A 7 7.71 -26.83 11.63
N LEU A 8 6.68 -26.75 12.48
CA LEU A 8 5.50 -25.96 12.18
C LEU A 8 6.00 -24.52 12.03
N THR A 9 6.50 -24.17 10.84
CA THR A 9 6.49 -22.77 10.42
C THR A 9 5.02 -22.43 10.23
N LEU A 10 4.35 -22.04 11.32
CA LEU A 10 3.19 -21.17 11.22
C LEU A 10 3.70 -19.81 10.73
N SER A 11 4.17 -19.76 9.48
CA SER A 11 4.35 -18.53 8.73
C SER A 11 2.96 -18.06 8.31
N ALA A 12 2.19 -17.60 9.29
CA ALA A 12 0.85 -17.08 9.08
C ALA A 12 0.88 -15.55 9.17
N PHE A 13 1.75 -14.92 8.36
CA PHE A 13 1.59 -13.51 8.01
C PHE A 13 1.89 -13.32 6.51
N SER A 14 0.79 -13.26 5.78
CA SER A 14 0.61 -12.75 4.40
C SER A 14 -0.86 -12.34 4.23
N TYR A 15 -1.45 -11.80 5.32
CA TYR A 15 -2.85 -11.39 5.53
C TYR A 15 -3.87 -12.42 6.03
N SER A 16 -4.47 -12.06 7.17
CA SER A 16 -5.65 -12.70 7.76
C SER A 16 -6.89 -12.48 6.89
N LYS A 17 -7.94 -13.27 7.15
CA LYS A 17 -9.26 -13.06 6.54
C LYS A 17 -9.77 -11.63 6.82
N GLU A 18 -9.51 -11.12 8.01
CA GLU A 18 -9.89 -9.77 8.46
C GLU A 18 -9.24 -8.67 7.63
N PHE A 19 -7.96 -8.81 7.27
CA PHE A 19 -7.28 -7.83 6.44
C PHE A 19 -7.87 -7.78 5.02
N ASN A 20 -8.12 -8.95 4.42
CA ASN A 20 -8.73 -9.02 3.10
C ASN A 20 -10.14 -8.43 3.10
N GLU A 21 -10.92 -8.70 4.15
CA GLU A 21 -12.22 -8.10 4.36
C GLU A 21 -12.15 -6.58 4.47
N LEU A 22 -11.21 -6.06 5.28
CA LEU A 22 -10.97 -4.61 5.46
C LEU A 22 -10.73 -3.91 4.12
N TYR A 23 -9.78 -4.40 3.30
CA TYR A 23 -9.46 -3.77 2.02
C TYR A 23 -10.58 -3.89 0.99
N ASN A 24 -11.26 -5.03 0.92
CA ASN A 24 -12.39 -5.20 0.01
C ASN A 24 -13.52 -4.20 0.36
N LEU A 25 -13.84 -4.02 1.65
CA LEU A 25 -14.82 -3.05 2.11
C LEU A 25 -14.38 -1.61 1.85
N TYR A 26 -13.10 -1.30 2.09
CA TYR A 26 -12.51 0.01 1.81
C TYR A 26 -12.70 0.43 0.35
N TYR A 27 -12.39 -0.44 -0.62
CA TYR A 27 -12.59 -0.12 -2.03
C TYR A 27 -14.07 -0.03 -2.45
N MET A 28 -14.98 -0.57 -1.65
CA MET A 28 -16.44 -0.52 -1.88
C MET A 28 -17.15 0.58 -1.07
N ILE A 29 -16.44 1.48 -0.40
CA ILE A 29 -17.06 2.38 0.60
C ILE A 29 -18.26 3.20 0.10
N ASN A 30 -18.23 3.66 -1.17
CA ASN A 30 -19.33 4.43 -1.77
C ASN A 30 -20.59 3.61 -2.10
N THR A 31 -20.59 2.30 -1.81
CA THR A 31 -21.74 1.41 -2.06
C THR A 31 -22.56 1.14 -0.80
N ASN A 32 -22.67 2.13 0.09
CA ASN A 32 -23.28 2.03 1.43
C ASN A 32 -22.58 0.98 2.34
N LYS A 33 -21.26 0.79 2.15
CA LYS A 33 -20.44 -0.18 2.90
C LYS A 33 -19.65 0.44 4.04
N GLU A 34 -19.83 1.73 4.29
CA GLU A 34 -19.16 2.44 5.39
C GLU A 34 -19.46 1.83 6.76
N GLY A 35 -20.70 1.44 7.03
CA GLY A 35 -21.07 0.76 8.29
C GLY A 35 -20.35 -0.58 8.48
N ASP A 36 -20.28 -1.39 7.42
CA ASP A 36 -19.58 -2.67 7.41
C ASP A 36 -18.07 -2.46 7.63
N LEU A 37 -17.47 -1.47 6.96
CA LEU A 37 -16.06 -1.11 7.11
C LEU A 37 -15.74 -0.69 8.56
N ASN A 38 -16.57 0.19 9.13
CA ASN A 38 -16.41 0.65 10.51
C ASN A 38 -16.52 -0.51 11.51
N ALA A 39 -17.44 -1.46 11.28
CA ALA A 39 -17.56 -2.65 12.12
C ALA A 39 -16.29 -3.53 12.08
N VAL A 40 -15.69 -3.72 10.91
CA VAL A 40 -14.43 -4.46 10.77
C VAL A 40 -13.27 -3.72 11.45
N ILE A 41 -13.18 -2.40 11.29
CA ILE A 41 -12.18 -1.58 11.99
C ILE A 41 -12.31 -1.71 13.50
N GLU A 42 -13.52 -1.63 14.06
CA GLU A 42 -13.75 -1.79 15.49
C GLU A 42 -13.44 -3.22 15.98
N LYS A 43 -13.76 -4.25 15.18
CA LYS A 43 -13.35 -5.62 15.47
C LYS A 43 -11.82 -5.75 15.55
N ILE A 44 -11.10 -5.14 14.60
CA ILE A 44 -9.63 -5.15 14.58
C ILE A 44 -9.05 -4.38 15.77
N LYS A 45 -9.60 -3.22 16.13
CA LYS A 45 -9.12 -2.46 17.30
C LYS A 45 -9.29 -3.21 18.62
N ASN A 46 -10.37 -3.99 18.74
CA ASN A 46 -10.71 -4.75 19.95
C ASN A 46 -10.20 -6.20 19.93
N GLY A 47 -9.57 -6.63 18.84
CA GLY A 47 -9.03 -7.99 18.69
C GLY A 47 -7.78 -8.22 19.53
N ASN A 48 -7.56 -9.49 19.90
CA ASN A 48 -6.38 -9.91 20.66
C ASN A 48 -5.27 -10.34 19.68
N TYR A 49 -4.45 -9.38 19.28
CA TYR A 49 -3.34 -9.56 18.34
C TYR A 49 -1.98 -9.38 19.02
N GLY A 50 -0.94 -10.01 18.47
CA GLY A 50 0.44 -9.71 18.86
C GLY A 50 0.82 -8.28 18.50
N ASN A 51 1.86 -7.74 19.14
CA ASN A 51 2.27 -6.33 18.97
C ASN A 51 2.54 -5.96 17.50
N ILE A 52 3.17 -6.85 16.73
CA ILE A 52 3.53 -6.63 15.33
C ILE A 52 2.30 -6.59 14.42
N GLU A 53 1.40 -7.56 14.57
CA GLU A 53 0.14 -7.59 13.83
C GLU A 53 -0.73 -6.38 14.18
N LYS A 54 -0.84 -6.05 15.47
CA LYS A 54 -1.59 -4.88 15.93
C LYS A 54 -1.04 -3.58 15.30
N GLN A 55 0.27 -3.38 15.34
CA GLN A 55 0.89 -2.19 14.76
C GLN A 55 0.73 -2.16 13.23
N THR A 56 0.76 -3.32 12.57
CA THR A 56 0.46 -3.45 11.14
C THR A 56 -0.94 -2.94 10.84
N TYR A 57 -1.97 -3.41 11.56
CA TYR A 57 -3.33 -2.90 11.40
C TYR A 57 -3.44 -1.39 11.67
N GLU A 58 -2.81 -0.89 12.74
CA GLU A 58 -2.81 0.55 13.05
C GLU A 58 -2.22 1.38 11.90
N ASN A 59 -1.14 0.93 11.29
CA ASN A 59 -0.50 1.58 10.13
C ASN A 59 -1.47 1.68 8.94
N LEU A 60 -2.17 0.58 8.64
CA LEU A 60 -3.06 0.48 7.48
C LEU A 60 -4.33 1.29 7.68
N ILE A 61 -4.94 1.20 8.87
CA ILE A 61 -6.14 1.96 9.23
C ILE A 61 -5.85 3.46 9.22
N LEU A 62 -4.66 3.88 9.67
CA LEU A 62 -4.25 5.29 9.59
C LEU A 62 -4.18 5.78 8.14
N LEU A 63 -3.59 5.00 7.23
CA LEU A 63 -3.53 5.35 5.82
C LEU A 63 -4.92 5.46 5.19
N MET A 64 -5.81 4.52 5.51
CA MET A 64 -7.21 4.54 5.06
C MET A 64 -7.93 5.78 5.59
N ASP A 65 -7.78 6.12 6.87
CA ASP A 65 -8.39 7.31 7.48
C ASP A 65 -7.91 8.61 6.83
N ILE A 66 -6.60 8.76 6.60
CA ILE A 66 -6.06 9.97 5.95
C ILE A 66 -6.63 10.17 4.55
N TYR A 67 -6.84 9.08 3.81
CA TYR A 67 -7.43 9.14 2.47
C TYR A 67 -8.94 9.42 2.51
N MET A 68 -9.68 8.71 3.36
CA MET A 68 -11.14 8.82 3.46
C MET A 68 -11.59 10.12 4.10
N ASN A 69 -10.81 10.63 5.04
CA ASN A 69 -11.07 11.84 5.81
C ASN A 69 -9.92 12.83 5.60
N PRO A 70 -9.84 13.53 4.44
CA PRO A 70 -8.74 14.41 4.11
C PRO A 70 -8.50 15.47 5.19
N LYS A 71 -7.30 15.46 5.74
CA LYS A 71 -6.87 16.39 6.79
C LYS A 71 -6.03 17.51 6.21
N SER A 72 -5.79 18.56 7.00
CA SER A 72 -4.82 19.59 6.61
C SER A 72 -3.43 18.97 6.40
N LYS A 73 -2.61 19.54 5.50
CA LYS A 73 -1.24 19.05 5.24
C LYS A 73 -0.43 18.89 6.54
N ARG A 74 -0.55 19.87 7.45
CA ARG A 74 0.15 19.86 8.75
C ARG A 74 -0.32 18.72 9.66
N GLU A 75 -1.63 18.48 9.71
CA GLU A 75 -2.21 17.44 10.55
C GLU A 75 -1.91 16.04 10.03
N ALA A 76 -2.07 15.82 8.72
CA ALA A 76 -1.72 14.55 8.08
C ALA A 76 -0.24 14.20 8.29
N TYR A 77 0.66 15.17 8.07
CA TYR A 77 2.08 14.98 8.31
C TYR A 77 2.38 14.62 9.77
N LYS A 78 1.76 15.33 10.73
CA LYS A 78 1.94 15.06 12.16
C LYS A 78 1.50 13.63 12.50
N LEU A 79 0.31 13.22 12.10
CA LEU A 79 -0.22 11.88 12.40
C LEU A 79 0.66 10.77 11.82
N LEU A 80 1.09 10.91 10.57
CA LEU A 80 1.99 9.96 9.92
C LEU A 80 3.35 9.89 10.62
N ASN A 81 3.94 11.05 10.96
CA ASN A 81 5.24 11.09 11.62
C ASN A 81 5.20 10.55 13.06
N ASP A 82 4.14 10.88 13.82
CA ASP A 82 3.92 10.31 15.14
C ASP A 82 3.78 8.78 15.05
N ASN A 83 3.11 8.27 14.01
CA ASN A 83 3.00 6.84 13.76
C ASN A 83 4.35 6.21 13.34
N ILE A 84 5.15 6.86 12.49
CA ILE A 84 6.50 6.41 12.14
C ILE A 84 7.39 6.27 13.39
N ASN A 85 7.28 7.22 14.33
CA ASN A 85 8.03 7.17 15.59
C ASN A 85 7.62 5.98 16.46
N LYS A 86 6.32 5.61 16.50
CA LYS A 86 5.85 4.39 17.19
C LYS A 86 6.40 3.11 16.58
N ASN A 87 6.63 3.11 15.27
CA ASN A 87 7.20 1.97 14.55
C ASN A 87 8.72 1.84 14.75
N THR A 88 9.42 2.93 15.10
CA THR A 88 10.90 2.94 15.18
C THR A 88 11.48 1.90 16.15
N PRO A 89 10.95 1.70 17.36
CA PRO A 89 11.39 0.63 18.27
C PRO A 89 11.23 -0.79 17.70
N LEU A 90 10.33 -0.98 16.75
CA LEU A 90 9.97 -2.29 16.18
C LEU A 90 10.66 -2.58 14.84
N LEU A 91 11.44 -1.65 14.29
CA LEU A 91 12.13 -1.82 12.99
C LEU A 91 13.14 -2.99 12.95
N SER A 92 13.51 -3.56 14.10
CA SER A 92 14.38 -4.74 14.17
C SER A 92 13.66 -6.06 13.82
N GLU A 93 12.33 -6.03 13.81
CA GLU A 93 11.47 -7.18 13.55
C GLU A 93 11.48 -7.56 12.08
N LYS A 94 11.56 -8.87 11.80
CA LYS A 94 11.69 -9.40 10.43
C LYS A 94 10.38 -10.00 9.92
N ASP A 95 9.33 -9.20 9.96
CA ASP A 95 8.02 -9.53 9.41
C ASP A 95 7.74 -8.67 8.16
N ALA A 96 7.44 -9.32 7.04
CA ALA A 96 7.33 -8.64 5.75
C ALA A 96 6.11 -7.72 5.66
N ASP A 97 4.98 -8.14 6.25
CA ASP A 97 3.74 -7.35 6.31
C ASP A 97 3.94 -6.11 7.17
N TYR A 98 4.52 -6.29 8.35
CA TYR A 98 4.88 -5.20 9.24
C TYR A 98 5.82 -4.20 8.56
N MET A 99 6.95 -4.68 8.03
CA MET A 99 7.92 -3.84 7.31
C MET A 99 7.25 -3.08 6.17
N SER A 100 6.45 -3.75 5.35
CA SER A 100 5.72 -3.10 4.26
C SER A 100 4.80 -2.00 4.78
N SER A 101 4.03 -2.26 5.84
CA SER A 101 3.11 -1.26 6.40
C SER A 101 3.84 -0.02 6.94
N VAL A 102 5.05 -0.19 7.50
CA VAL A 102 5.87 0.95 7.93
C VAL A 102 6.35 1.76 6.72
N ALA A 103 6.81 1.09 5.67
CA ALA A 103 7.23 1.73 4.44
C ALA A 103 6.07 2.44 3.73
N ASP A 104 4.85 1.89 3.80
CA ASP A 104 3.64 2.52 3.26
C ASP A 104 3.30 3.81 4.02
N VAL A 105 3.39 3.81 5.36
CA VAL A 105 3.20 5.04 6.17
C VAL A 105 4.25 6.09 5.83
N MET A 106 5.52 5.70 5.70
CA MET A 106 6.59 6.62 5.27
C MET A 106 6.34 7.18 3.87
N SER A 107 5.90 6.33 2.93
CA SER A 107 5.58 6.74 1.57
C SER A 107 4.36 7.67 1.53
N GLY A 108 3.35 7.43 2.37
CA GLY A 108 2.22 8.33 2.55
C GLY A 108 2.64 9.69 3.08
N ALA A 109 3.62 9.74 3.99
CA ALA A 109 4.11 10.99 4.57
C ALA A 109 4.80 11.92 3.56
N ILE A 110 5.39 11.37 2.48
CA ILE A 110 6.01 12.12 1.39
C ILE A 110 5.06 13.19 0.83
N ASN A 111 3.78 12.86 0.64
CA ASN A 111 2.76 13.76 0.09
C ASN A 111 2.53 15.02 0.94
N TYR A 112 2.89 14.97 2.21
CA TYR A 112 2.68 16.06 3.18
C TYR A 112 4.00 16.69 3.67
N SER A 113 5.13 16.26 3.10
CA SER A 113 6.47 16.57 3.58
C SER A 113 7.09 17.82 2.95
N SER A 114 8.21 18.26 3.55
CA SER A 114 9.17 19.18 2.92
C SER A 114 10.06 18.43 1.93
N PHE A 115 10.75 19.13 1.02
CA PHE A 115 11.63 18.46 0.05
C PHE A 115 12.75 17.62 0.71
N ASN A 116 13.34 18.12 1.80
CA ASN A 116 14.37 17.38 2.54
C ASN A 116 13.81 16.10 3.17
N ASP A 117 12.60 16.18 3.73
CA ASP A 117 11.91 15.02 4.31
C ASP A 117 11.51 14.02 3.23
N VAL A 118 11.11 14.48 2.03
CA VAL A 118 10.84 13.61 0.88
C VAL A 118 12.06 12.72 0.57
N ILE A 119 13.26 13.29 0.45
CA ILE A 119 14.48 12.50 0.16
C ILE A 119 14.71 11.46 1.26
N LYS A 120 14.63 11.86 2.52
CA LYS A 120 14.88 10.98 3.67
C LYS A 120 13.85 9.85 3.75
N LEU A 121 12.56 10.18 3.64
CA LEU A 121 11.46 9.23 3.74
C LEU A 121 11.46 8.26 2.55
N SER A 122 11.68 8.74 1.32
CA SER A 122 11.78 7.88 0.14
C SER A 122 12.92 6.87 0.27
N ALA A 123 14.12 7.32 0.68
CA ALA A 123 15.25 6.43 0.86
C ALA A 123 14.98 5.35 1.92
N LYS A 124 14.41 5.75 3.06
CA LYS A 124 14.09 4.85 4.18
C LYS A 124 12.99 3.85 3.80
N ALA A 125 11.91 4.32 3.17
CA ALA A 125 10.82 3.46 2.72
C ALA A 125 11.32 2.43 1.69
N GLY A 126 12.14 2.86 0.72
CA GLY A 126 12.77 1.97 -0.26
C GLY A 126 13.61 0.87 0.39
N GLU A 127 14.46 1.23 1.36
CA GLU A 127 15.26 0.27 2.13
C GLU A 127 14.38 -0.75 2.87
N ILE A 128 13.29 -0.30 3.49
CA ILE A 128 12.39 -1.18 4.23
C ILE A 128 11.64 -2.13 3.29
N TYR A 129 11.14 -1.65 2.14
CA TYR A 129 10.57 -2.53 1.12
C TYR A 129 11.58 -3.58 0.64
N ASP A 130 12.83 -3.19 0.41
CA ASP A 130 13.89 -4.14 0.03
C ASP A 130 14.13 -5.20 1.11
N ASN A 131 14.09 -4.81 2.37
CA ASN A 131 14.24 -5.75 3.49
C ASN A 131 13.03 -6.69 3.61
N ALA A 132 11.81 -6.19 3.44
CA ALA A 132 10.61 -7.03 3.38
C ALA A 132 10.69 -8.05 2.22
N LEU A 133 11.18 -7.63 1.06
CA LEU A 133 11.38 -8.50 -0.10
C LEU A 133 12.53 -9.51 0.07
N LYS A 134 13.51 -9.24 0.95
CA LYS A 134 14.50 -10.26 1.36
C LYS A 134 13.87 -11.33 2.25
N VAL A 135 12.89 -10.97 3.08
CA VAL A 135 12.13 -11.92 3.89
C VAL A 135 11.19 -12.75 3.01
N ASN A 136 10.46 -12.09 2.10
CA ASN A 136 9.59 -12.74 1.13
C ASN A 136 9.65 -12.03 -0.23
N ALA A 137 10.35 -12.63 -1.19
CA ALA A 137 10.59 -12.05 -2.51
C ALA A 137 9.32 -11.86 -3.36
N ASN A 138 8.22 -12.51 -2.98
CA ASN A 138 6.93 -12.49 -3.67
C ASN A 138 5.87 -11.74 -2.85
N HIS A 139 6.27 -11.01 -1.82
CA HIS A 139 5.37 -10.26 -0.95
C HIS A 139 4.68 -9.13 -1.72
N PHE A 140 3.39 -9.33 -2.04
CA PHE A 140 2.61 -8.42 -2.87
C PHE A 140 2.64 -6.95 -2.39
N PRO A 141 2.39 -6.64 -1.10
CA PRO A 141 2.40 -5.26 -0.60
C PRO A 141 3.72 -4.56 -0.84
N SER A 142 4.83 -5.24 -0.57
CA SER A 142 6.15 -4.63 -0.74
C SER A 142 6.54 -4.49 -2.20
N LEU A 143 6.13 -5.42 -3.07
CA LEU A 143 6.29 -5.27 -4.51
C LEU A 143 5.52 -4.05 -5.02
N LEU A 144 4.25 -3.91 -4.62
CA LEU A 144 3.40 -2.80 -5.03
C LEU A 144 3.91 -1.47 -4.50
N GLY A 145 4.15 -1.36 -3.19
CA GLY A 145 4.66 -0.15 -2.54
C GLY A 145 5.98 0.31 -3.13
N LYS A 146 6.92 -0.63 -3.36
CA LYS A 146 8.19 -0.34 -4.04
C LYS A 146 7.98 0.13 -5.48
N ALA A 147 7.08 -0.49 -6.24
CA ALA A 147 6.79 -0.08 -7.61
C ALA A 147 6.25 1.36 -7.67
N ILE A 148 5.30 1.70 -6.79
CA ILE A 148 4.74 3.05 -6.65
C ILE A 148 5.86 4.04 -6.28
N LEU A 149 6.60 3.78 -5.21
CA LEU A 149 7.68 4.65 -4.77
C LEU A 149 8.72 4.88 -5.88
N THR A 150 9.08 3.82 -6.62
CA THR A 150 10.02 3.91 -7.75
C THR A 150 9.44 4.75 -8.89
N ALA A 151 8.17 4.57 -9.25
CA ALA A 151 7.53 5.28 -10.36
C ALA A 151 7.44 6.79 -10.13
N TYR A 152 7.28 7.21 -8.87
CA TYR A 152 7.05 8.60 -8.50
C TYR A 152 8.25 9.30 -7.87
N SER A 153 9.31 8.56 -7.50
CA SER A 153 10.58 9.17 -7.10
C SER A 153 11.34 9.75 -8.29
N PRO A 154 12.12 10.84 -8.10
CA PRO A 154 13.01 11.37 -9.13
C PRO A 154 14.04 10.36 -9.63
N GLU A 155 14.46 10.47 -10.89
CA GLU A 155 15.41 9.53 -11.50
C GLU A 155 16.77 9.51 -10.78
N PHE A 156 17.25 10.66 -10.31
CA PHE A 156 18.54 10.80 -9.64
C PHE A 156 18.62 10.09 -8.28
N VAL A 157 17.47 9.80 -7.64
CA VAL A 157 17.40 8.96 -6.42
C VAL A 157 17.00 7.51 -6.74
N GLY A 158 17.11 7.10 -8.00
CA GLY A 158 16.84 5.73 -8.44
C GLY A 158 15.41 5.48 -8.91
N GLY A 159 14.54 6.49 -8.94
CA GLY A 159 13.18 6.38 -9.47
C GLY A 159 13.10 6.31 -11.00
N GLY A 160 11.86 6.35 -11.51
CA GLY A 160 11.51 6.31 -12.93
C GLY A 160 10.49 5.23 -13.25
N ILE A 161 9.62 5.51 -14.23
CA ILE A 161 8.54 4.60 -14.66
C ILE A 161 9.13 3.31 -15.25
N ASP A 162 10.16 3.40 -16.08
CA ASP A 162 10.79 2.25 -16.73
C ASP A 162 11.33 1.23 -15.72
N LYS A 163 11.84 1.71 -14.58
CA LYS A 163 12.31 0.85 -13.49
C LYS A 163 11.16 0.27 -12.66
N ALA A 164 10.06 1.00 -12.54
CA ALA A 164 8.88 0.57 -11.80
C ALA A 164 8.06 -0.49 -12.53
N LEU A 165 7.95 -0.42 -13.86
CA LEU A 165 7.09 -1.32 -14.65
C LEU A 165 7.41 -2.82 -14.46
N PRO A 166 8.68 -3.27 -14.43
CA PRO A 166 9.01 -4.65 -14.09
C PRO A 166 8.55 -5.06 -12.68
N ILE A 167 8.62 -4.14 -11.71
CA ILE A 167 8.19 -4.37 -10.33
C ILE A 167 6.66 -4.47 -10.28
N PHE A 168 5.93 -3.59 -10.99
CA PHE A 168 4.48 -3.68 -11.15
C PHE A 168 4.05 -5.02 -11.75
N LYS A 169 4.71 -5.50 -12.80
CA LYS A 169 4.42 -6.82 -13.40
C LYS A 169 4.63 -7.96 -12.39
N LYS A 170 5.67 -7.87 -11.55
CA LYS A 170 5.89 -8.86 -10.50
C LYS A 170 4.84 -8.77 -9.39
N ALA A 171 4.42 -7.56 -9.00
CA ALA A 171 3.29 -7.37 -8.07
C ALA A 171 2.01 -7.98 -8.66
N GLU A 172 1.71 -7.71 -9.92
CA GLU A 172 0.56 -8.24 -10.65
C GLU A 172 0.54 -9.78 -10.63
N SER A 173 1.67 -10.43 -10.92
CA SER A 173 1.76 -11.91 -10.91
C SER A 173 1.60 -12.52 -9.52
N ASN A 174 1.77 -11.73 -8.45
CA ASN A 174 1.64 -12.18 -7.06
C ASN A 174 0.34 -11.71 -6.39
N ALA A 175 -0.51 -10.96 -7.11
CA ALA A 175 -1.82 -10.53 -6.63
C ALA A 175 -2.81 -11.72 -6.68
N LYS A 176 -3.26 -12.17 -5.52
CA LYS A 176 -4.19 -13.29 -5.34
C LYS A 176 -5.60 -12.78 -5.10
N GLU A 177 -5.74 -11.79 -4.24
CA GLU A 177 -7.03 -11.29 -3.77
C GLU A 177 -7.65 -10.26 -4.72
N LYS A 178 -8.97 -10.04 -4.60
CA LYS A 178 -9.69 -9.06 -5.42
C LYS A 178 -9.13 -7.65 -5.24
N TRP A 179 -8.94 -7.22 -3.99
CA TRP A 179 -8.38 -5.91 -3.68
C TRP A 179 -6.95 -5.76 -4.21
N GLU A 180 -6.12 -6.80 -4.12
CA GLU A 180 -4.73 -6.80 -4.63
C GLU A 180 -4.71 -6.58 -6.15
N LYS A 181 -5.52 -7.35 -6.89
CA LYS A 181 -5.65 -7.21 -8.34
C LYS A 181 -6.18 -5.83 -8.72
N HIS A 182 -7.20 -5.36 -8.03
CA HIS A 182 -7.76 -4.03 -8.27
C HIS A 182 -6.70 -2.93 -8.10
N ILE A 183 -5.98 -2.94 -6.99
CA ILE A 183 -5.06 -1.85 -6.64
C ILE A 183 -3.80 -1.89 -7.50
N VAL A 184 -3.28 -3.07 -7.85
CA VAL A 184 -2.12 -3.16 -8.75
C VAL A 184 -2.48 -2.71 -10.16
N TYR A 185 -3.68 -3.03 -10.67
CA TYR A 185 -4.15 -2.52 -11.95
C TYR A 185 -4.35 -1.01 -11.92
N LEU A 186 -4.92 -0.48 -10.83
CA LEU A 186 -5.12 0.96 -10.68
C LEU A 186 -3.78 1.70 -10.73
N TRP A 187 -2.81 1.31 -9.90
CA TRP A 187 -1.50 1.97 -9.89
C TRP A 187 -0.71 1.78 -11.17
N THR A 188 -0.80 0.60 -11.79
CA THR A 188 -0.15 0.36 -13.09
C THR A 188 -0.74 1.26 -14.18
N SER A 189 -2.07 1.49 -14.17
CA SER A 189 -2.70 2.47 -15.08
C SER A 189 -2.10 3.86 -14.87
N GLN A 190 -1.86 4.29 -13.63
CA GLN A 190 -1.31 5.60 -13.33
C GLN A 190 0.16 5.75 -13.74
N ALA A 191 0.93 4.67 -13.68
CA ALA A 191 2.29 4.65 -14.23
C ALA A 191 2.25 4.87 -15.76
N TYR A 192 1.35 4.20 -16.49
CA TYR A 192 1.18 4.42 -17.93
C TYR A 192 0.60 5.79 -18.27
N PHE A 193 -0.30 6.33 -17.45
CA PHE A 193 -0.80 7.71 -17.58
C PHE A 193 0.36 8.71 -17.52
N LYS A 194 1.24 8.59 -16.52
CA LYS A 194 2.43 9.44 -16.37
C LYS A 194 3.41 9.27 -17.54
N ASN A 195 3.44 8.09 -18.17
CA ASN A 195 4.26 7.79 -19.34
C ASN A 195 3.63 8.21 -20.68
N ASN A 196 2.46 8.86 -20.67
CA ASN A 196 1.67 9.18 -21.88
C ASN A 196 1.31 7.95 -22.75
N ASP A 197 1.25 6.75 -22.16
CA ASP A 197 0.85 5.52 -22.85
C ASP A 197 -0.65 5.29 -22.65
N LYS A 198 -1.45 5.89 -23.51
CA LYS A 198 -2.91 5.83 -23.43
C LYS A 198 -3.46 4.40 -23.55
N ALA A 199 -2.88 3.58 -24.42
CA ALA A 199 -3.38 2.24 -24.69
C ALA A 199 -3.27 1.34 -23.45
N ASN A 200 -2.10 1.35 -22.79
CA ASN A 200 -1.92 0.58 -21.56
C ASN A 200 -2.64 1.22 -20.36
N TYR A 201 -2.72 2.55 -20.28
CA TYR A 201 -3.57 3.22 -19.29
C TYR A 201 -5.02 2.73 -19.36
N ASP A 202 -5.65 2.78 -20.54
CA ASP A 202 -7.05 2.38 -20.73
C ASP A 202 -7.27 0.90 -20.38
N LYS A 203 -6.34 0.03 -20.80
CA LYS A 203 -6.37 -1.41 -20.49
C LYS A 203 -6.39 -1.66 -18.99
N TYR A 204 -5.42 -1.12 -18.26
CA TYR A 204 -5.28 -1.35 -16.83
C TYR A 204 -6.38 -0.66 -16.02
N MET A 205 -6.84 0.52 -16.44
CA MET A 205 -7.98 1.20 -15.83
C MET A 205 -9.25 0.36 -15.95
N LYS A 206 -9.50 -0.23 -17.14
CA LYS A 206 -10.62 -1.16 -17.35
C LYS A 206 -10.52 -2.38 -16.43
N MET A 207 -9.35 -3.02 -16.36
CA MET A 207 -9.15 -4.20 -15.50
C MET A 207 -9.39 -3.89 -14.02
N SER A 208 -9.00 -2.70 -13.55
CA SER A 208 -9.28 -2.23 -12.19
C SER A 208 -10.78 -2.01 -11.95
N LYS A 209 -11.47 -1.39 -12.92
CA LYS A 209 -12.91 -1.12 -12.88
C LYS A 209 -13.77 -2.38 -12.94
N ASP A 210 -13.36 -3.39 -13.68
CA ASP A 210 -14.09 -4.65 -13.78
C ASP A 210 -14.17 -5.39 -12.42
N ILE A 211 -13.27 -5.08 -11.46
CA ILE A 211 -13.27 -5.69 -10.11
C ILE A 211 -14.18 -4.92 -9.14
N PHE A 212 -14.06 -3.58 -9.08
CA PHE A 212 -14.90 -2.71 -8.26
C PHE A 212 -15.49 -1.59 -9.13
N PRO A 213 -16.56 -1.87 -9.89
CA PRO A 213 -17.11 -0.93 -10.88
C PRO A 213 -17.65 0.34 -10.24
N GLU A 214 -18.19 0.23 -9.03
CA GLU A 214 -18.71 1.33 -8.20
C GLU A 214 -17.70 1.80 -7.14
N GLY A 215 -16.44 1.40 -7.26
CA GLY A 215 -15.40 1.74 -6.30
C GLY A 215 -15.13 3.24 -6.27
N ALA A 216 -15.20 3.84 -5.09
CA ALA A 216 -15.07 5.28 -4.84
C ALA A 216 -13.84 5.91 -5.50
N PHE A 217 -12.74 5.16 -5.47
CA PHE A 217 -11.42 5.57 -5.92
C PHE A 217 -11.37 5.77 -7.43
N ILE A 218 -12.01 4.89 -8.21
CA ILE A 218 -11.89 4.90 -9.67
C ILE A 218 -12.48 6.18 -10.26
N LYS A 219 -13.64 6.61 -9.77
CA LYS A 219 -14.29 7.85 -10.25
C LYS A 219 -13.40 9.06 -10.00
N ASN A 220 -12.86 9.19 -8.78
CA ASN A 220 -11.98 10.29 -8.42
C ASN A 220 -10.70 10.29 -9.27
N VAL A 221 -10.12 9.12 -9.51
CA VAL A 221 -8.93 8.96 -10.35
C VAL A 221 -9.21 9.37 -11.79
N ILE A 222 -10.30 8.89 -12.39
CA ILE A 222 -10.70 9.28 -13.75
C ILE A 222 -10.92 10.80 -13.84
N ASP A 223 -11.60 11.40 -12.87
CA ASP A 223 -11.84 12.85 -12.83
C ASP A 223 -10.54 13.66 -12.71
N MET A 224 -9.53 13.13 -12.00
CA MET A 224 -8.18 13.71 -11.95
C MET A 224 -7.43 13.53 -13.27
N ASN A 225 -7.44 12.33 -13.85
CA ASN A 225 -6.74 12.04 -15.10
C ASN A 225 -7.30 12.89 -16.26
N ASN A 226 -8.61 13.12 -16.30
CA ASN A 226 -9.27 14.02 -17.26
C ASN A 226 -8.80 15.49 -17.13
N LYS A 227 -8.29 15.88 -15.95
CA LYS A 227 -7.68 17.19 -15.68
C LYS A 227 -6.16 17.19 -15.88
N GLY A 228 -5.59 16.11 -16.44
CA GLY A 228 -4.15 15.95 -16.62
C GLY A 228 -3.39 15.63 -15.33
N LYS A 229 -4.07 15.17 -14.26
CA LYS A 229 -3.46 14.90 -12.95
C LYS A 229 -3.49 13.41 -12.63
N GLY A 230 -2.37 12.85 -12.17
CA GLY A 230 -2.30 11.47 -11.68
C GLY A 230 -2.60 11.38 -10.18
N MET A 231 -2.63 10.15 -9.65
CA MET A 231 -2.83 9.87 -8.22
C MET A 231 -1.71 10.39 -7.31
N PHE A 232 -0.50 10.57 -7.85
CA PHE A 232 0.61 11.29 -7.21
C PHE A 232 0.87 12.54 -8.06
N ASN A 233 0.53 13.71 -7.51
CA ASN A 233 0.74 15.01 -8.12
C ASN A 233 1.22 16.00 -7.07
#